data_AF-A0A2E4YAZ2-F1
#
_entry.id   AF-A0A2E4YAZ2-F1
#
_cell.length_a   1.000
_cell.length_b   1.000
_cell.length_c   1.000
_cell.angle_alpha   90.00
_cell.angle_beta   90.00
_cell.angle_gamma   90.00
#
_symmetry.space_group_name_H-M   'P 1'
#
loop_
_entity.id
_entity.type
_entity.pdbx_description
1 polymer ?
#
loop_
_entity_poly.entity_id
_entity_poly.type
_entity_poly.pdbx_seq_one_letter_code
_entity_poly.pdbx_strand_id
1 'polypeptide(L)'
;MGEMKAAQRAKRDAMFLKGPVTFGWIKRSIPDPTSRLILVAEAFMKMVTPALNSLELSLKIWDCAGIESHDQRSRVLKKIDQRCEGYWVERREGRTAVLQKCKKPNEITPE
;
A
#
# COMPACT_ATOMS: atom_id res chain seq x y z
N MET A 1 -5.09 15.18 -21.85
CA MET A 1 -4.38 14.76 -20.61
C MET A 1 -5.19 13.79 -19.73
N GLY A 2 -6.53 13.83 -19.75
CA GLY A 2 -7.37 12.90 -18.96
C GLY A 2 -7.39 11.46 -19.46
N GLU A 3 -7.39 11.24 -20.77
CA GLU A 3 -7.46 9.90 -21.38
C GLU A 3 -6.22 9.04 -21.09
N MET A 4 -5.03 9.63 -21.10
CA MET A 4 -3.79 8.93 -20.71
C MET A 4 -3.85 8.46 -19.25
N LYS A 5 -4.39 9.28 -18.34
CA LYS A 5 -4.56 8.89 -16.93
C LYS A 5 -5.58 7.76 -16.78
N ALA A 6 -6.67 7.80 -17.56
CA ALA A 6 -7.69 6.75 -17.56
C ALA A 6 -7.13 5.42 -18.09
N ALA A 7 -6.37 5.43 -19.20
CA ALA A 7 -5.72 4.25 -19.76
C ALA A 7 -4.69 3.64 -18.80
N GLN A 8 -3.89 4.49 -18.13
CA GLN A 8 -2.95 4.04 -17.10
C GLN A 8 -3.67 3.42 -15.90
N ARG A 9 -4.82 3.97 -15.49
CA ARG A 9 -5.64 3.40 -14.42
C ARG A 9 -6.20 2.04 -14.82
N ALA A 10 -6.76 1.91 -16.02
CA ALA A 10 -7.28 0.64 -16.54
C ALA A 10 -6.17 -0.44 -16.57
N LYS A 11 -4.96 -0.10 -17.01
CA LYS A 11 -3.81 -1.01 -16.99
C LYS A 11 -3.43 -1.45 -15.57
N ARG A 12 -3.47 -0.55 -14.59
CA ARG A 12 -3.20 -0.89 -13.18
C ARG A 12 -4.30 -1.75 -12.58
N ASP A 13 -5.56 -1.48 -12.91
CA ASP A 13 -6.69 -2.26 -12.42
C ASP A 13 -6.66 -3.71 -12.89
N ALA A 14 -6.08 -3.96 -14.08
CA ALA A 14 -5.86 -5.30 -14.61
C ALA A 14 -4.66 -6.06 -13.98
N MET A 15 -3.81 -5.40 -13.19
CA MET A 15 -2.71 -6.08 -12.49
C MET A 15 -3.26 -6.96 -11.36
N PHE A 16 -2.58 -8.07 -11.09
CA PHE A 16 -3.02 -9.07 -10.11
C PHE A 16 -2.08 -9.14 -8.90
N LEU A 17 -2.66 -9.42 -7.73
CA LEU A 17 -1.96 -9.52 -6.45
C LEU A 17 -1.09 -10.81 -6.38
N LYS A 18 -1.71 -11.93 -6.78
CA LYS A 18 -1.18 -13.30 -6.98
C LYS A 18 -2.39 -14.15 -7.40
N GLY A 19 -2.35 -14.83 -8.55
CA GLY A 19 -3.53 -15.55 -9.07
C GLY A 19 -4.62 -14.62 -9.67
N PRO A 20 -5.91 -15.00 -9.69
CA PRO A 20 -6.95 -14.28 -10.44
C PRO A 20 -7.46 -12.99 -9.78
N VAL A 21 -6.93 -12.60 -8.61
CA VAL A 21 -7.39 -11.41 -7.87
C VAL A 21 -6.69 -10.16 -8.40
N THR A 22 -7.46 -9.29 -9.06
CA THR A 22 -6.97 -8.03 -9.63
C THR A 22 -7.03 -6.86 -8.65
N PHE A 23 -6.18 -5.84 -8.84
CA PHE A 23 -6.27 -4.59 -8.07
C PHE A 23 -7.60 -3.87 -8.29
N GLY A 24 -8.18 -3.96 -9.50
CA GLY A 24 -9.52 -3.45 -9.76
C GLY A 24 -10.60 -4.16 -8.92
N TRP A 25 -10.50 -5.48 -8.74
CA TRP A 25 -11.41 -6.22 -7.86
C TRP A 25 -11.24 -5.81 -6.39
N ILE A 26 -10.00 -5.65 -5.93
CA ILE A 26 -9.69 -5.18 -4.56
C ILE A 26 -10.29 -3.82 -4.29
N LYS A 27 -10.16 -2.88 -5.24
CA LYS A 27 -10.76 -1.54 -5.13
C LYS A 27 -12.28 -1.57 -4.96
N ARG A 28 -12.97 -2.41 -5.72
CA ARG A 28 -14.44 -2.53 -5.66
C ARG A 28 -14.92 -3.28 -4.43
N SER A 29 -14.18 -4.29 -3.98
CA SER A 29 -14.66 -5.25 -2.98
C SER A 29 -14.23 -4.88 -1.55
N ILE A 30 -13.16 -4.10 -1.39
CA ILE A 30 -12.64 -3.71 -0.07
C ILE A 30 -12.88 -2.21 0.12
N PRO A 31 -13.82 -1.82 1.01
CA PRO A 31 -14.18 -0.42 1.19
C PRO A 31 -13.09 0.36 1.95
N ASP A 32 -12.38 -0.30 2.88
CA ASP A 32 -11.36 0.35 3.70
C ASP A 32 -10.07 0.63 2.92
N PRO A 33 -9.66 1.91 2.76
CA PRO A 33 -8.46 2.25 1.99
C PRO A 33 -7.17 1.71 2.62
N THR A 34 -7.10 1.62 3.95
CA THR A 34 -5.91 1.09 4.63
C THR A 34 -5.75 -0.41 4.36
N SER A 35 -6.82 -1.20 4.50
CA SER A 35 -6.80 -2.62 4.12
C SER A 35 -6.40 -2.83 2.65
N ARG A 36 -6.93 -2.00 1.73
CA ARG A 36 -6.52 -2.05 0.31
C ARG A 36 -5.02 -1.82 0.14
N LEU A 37 -4.46 -0.80 0.79
CA LEU A 37 -3.04 -0.47 0.67
C LEU A 37 -2.16 -1.61 1.19
N ILE A 38 -2.48 -2.19 2.35
CA ILE A 38 -1.72 -3.29 2.95
C ILE A 38 -1.68 -4.48 2.00
N LEU A 39 -2.84 -4.89 1.45
CA LEU A 39 -2.90 -5.99 0.50
C LEU A 39 -2.07 -5.72 -0.74
N VAL A 40 -2.24 -4.55 -1.37
CA VAL A 40 -1.44 -4.17 -2.54
C VAL A 40 0.04 -4.21 -2.21
N ALA A 41 0.47 -3.65 -1.07
CA ALA A 41 1.87 -3.64 -0.68
C ALA A 41 2.42 -5.05 -0.45
N GLU A 42 1.67 -5.92 0.24
CA GLU A 42 2.03 -7.33 0.41
C GLU A 42 2.25 -8.04 -0.93
N ALA A 43 1.42 -7.74 -1.93
CA ALA A 43 1.54 -8.29 -3.27
C ALA A 43 2.91 -7.98 -3.86
N PHE A 44 3.25 -6.69 -3.90
CA PHE A 44 4.51 -6.22 -4.46
C PHE A 44 5.71 -6.77 -3.70
N MET A 45 5.65 -6.82 -2.37
CA MET A 45 6.70 -7.41 -1.54
C MET A 45 6.94 -8.90 -1.86
N LYS A 46 5.88 -9.68 -2.08
CA LYS A 46 5.94 -11.12 -2.38
C LYS A 46 6.31 -11.44 -3.84
N MET A 47 6.19 -10.48 -4.76
CA MET A 47 6.55 -10.66 -6.18
C MET A 47 8.06 -10.64 -6.42
N VAL A 48 8.84 -10.04 -5.51
CA VAL A 48 10.30 -10.00 -5.59
C VAL A 48 10.88 -11.26 -4.94
N THR A 49 11.98 -11.78 -5.47
CA THR A 49 12.71 -12.92 -4.91
C THR A 49 14.14 -12.49 -4.54
N PRO A 50 14.55 -12.53 -3.25
CA PRO A 50 13.75 -12.93 -2.09
C PRO A 50 12.62 -11.92 -1.78
N ALA A 51 11.59 -12.40 -1.06
CA ALA A 51 10.47 -11.55 -0.67
C ALA A 51 10.95 -10.40 0.23
N LEU A 52 10.39 -9.21 0.02
CA LEU A 52 10.74 -8.02 0.78
C LEU A 52 9.88 -7.90 2.05
N ASN A 53 10.43 -7.26 3.07
CA ASN A 53 9.69 -6.85 4.28
C ASN A 53 9.38 -5.34 4.28
N SER A 54 9.73 -4.62 3.22
CA SER A 54 9.51 -3.19 3.11
C SER A 54 9.20 -2.78 1.68
N LEU A 55 8.45 -1.69 1.53
CA LEU A 55 8.03 -1.19 0.22
C LEU A 55 7.86 0.32 0.25
N GLU A 56 8.48 1.01 -0.70
CA GLU A 56 8.24 2.43 -0.91
C GLU A 56 6.82 2.67 -1.44
N LEU A 57 6.07 3.54 -0.76
CA LEU A 57 4.72 3.94 -1.13
C LEU A 57 4.76 5.00 -2.25
N SER A 58 5.20 4.56 -3.43
CA SER A 58 5.19 5.37 -4.65
C SER A 58 3.77 5.65 -5.14
N LEU A 59 3.61 6.63 -6.03
CA LEU A 59 2.33 6.96 -6.68
C LEU A 59 1.67 5.72 -7.30
N LYS A 60 2.45 4.79 -7.88
CA LYS A 60 1.93 3.53 -8.43
C LYS A 60 1.22 2.70 -7.37
N ILE A 61 1.78 2.58 -6.17
CA ILE A 61 1.19 1.78 -5.09
C ILE A 61 -0.10 2.41 -4.59
N TRP A 62 -0.11 3.74 -4.40
CA TRP A 62 -1.31 4.49 -4.04
C TRP A 62 -2.42 4.34 -5.09
N ASP A 63 -2.06 4.45 -6.36
CA ASP A 63 -3.01 4.31 -7.47
C ASP A 63 -3.57 2.88 -7.55
N CYS A 64 -2.76 1.84 -7.31
CA CYS A 64 -3.22 0.46 -7.24
C CYS A 64 -4.15 0.21 -6.05
N ALA A 65 -3.96 0.91 -4.93
CA ALA A 65 -4.87 0.87 -3.79
C ALA A 65 -6.12 1.75 -3.95
N GLY A 66 -6.19 2.56 -5.01
CA GLY A 66 -7.29 3.49 -5.27
C GLY A 66 -7.31 4.66 -4.28
N ILE A 67 -6.14 5.19 -3.93
CA ILE A 67 -5.95 6.29 -2.99
C ILE A 67 -5.29 7.45 -3.73
N GLU A 68 -6.07 8.49 -3.99
CA GLU A 68 -5.69 9.52 -4.96
C GLU A 68 -5.30 10.83 -4.29
N SER A 69 -6.04 11.22 -3.25
CA SER A 69 -5.83 12.51 -2.60
C SER A 69 -4.75 12.45 -1.52
N HIS A 70 -4.05 13.57 -1.36
CA HIS A 70 -3.06 13.74 -0.29
C HIS A 70 -3.67 13.49 1.10
N ASP A 71 -4.89 13.99 1.35
CA ASP A 71 -5.58 13.82 2.63
C ASP A 71 -5.92 12.36 2.93
N GLN A 72 -6.35 11.60 1.91
CA GLN A 72 -6.59 10.17 2.06
C GLN A 72 -5.28 9.45 2.41
N ARG A 73 -4.18 9.78 1.74
CA ARG A 73 -2.86 9.19 2.04
C ARG A 73 -2.46 9.47 3.49
N SER A 74 -2.54 10.72 3.93
CA SER A 74 -2.23 11.12 5.32
C SER A 74 -3.05 10.34 6.34
N ARG A 75 -4.37 10.23 6.13
CA ARG A 75 -5.28 9.44 6.99
C ARG A 75 -4.92 7.95 7.01
N VAL A 76 -4.61 7.37 5.86
CA VAL A 76 -4.22 5.96 5.75
C VAL A 76 -2.92 5.69 6.50
N LEU A 77 -1.90 6.54 6.32
CA LEU A 77 -0.62 6.40 7.03
C LEU A 77 -0.82 6.50 8.55
N LYS A 78 -1.63 7.47 9.01
CA LYS A 78 -1.98 7.60 10.44
C LYS A 78 -2.71 6.36 10.95
N LYS A 79 -3.66 5.81 10.19
CA LYS A 79 -4.41 4.62 10.57
C LYS A 79 -3.51 3.38 10.67
N ILE A 80 -2.53 3.23 9.78
CA ILE A 80 -1.55 2.13 9.83
C ILE A 80 -0.80 2.17 11.15
N ASP A 81 -0.21 3.31 11.48
CA ASP A 81 0.58 3.45 12.72
C ASP A 81 -0.22 3.22 14.01
N GLN A 82 -1.55 3.40 13.96
CA GLN A 82 -2.43 3.31 15.13
C GLN A 82 -3.14 1.96 15.28
N ARG A 83 -3.39 1.23 14.19
CA ARG A 83 -4.34 0.11 14.20
C ARG A 83 -3.84 -1.15 13.48
N CYS A 84 -2.74 -1.08 12.74
CA CYS A 84 -2.28 -2.20 11.92
C CYS A 84 -1.05 -2.85 12.57
N GLU A 85 -1.29 -3.78 13.48
CA GLU A 85 -0.23 -4.59 14.08
C GLU A 85 0.60 -5.30 13.01
N GLY A 86 1.92 -5.36 13.22
CA GLY A 86 2.87 -5.93 12.26
C GLY A 86 3.21 -5.02 11.07
N TYR A 87 2.65 -3.81 11.01
CA TYR A 87 3.01 -2.79 10.03
C TYR A 87 3.32 -1.45 10.69
N TRP A 88 4.25 -0.71 10.09
CA TRP A 88 4.47 0.69 10.45
C TRP A 88 4.95 1.52 9.27
N VAL A 89 4.82 2.83 9.40
CA VAL A 89 5.20 3.78 8.35
C VAL A 89 6.48 4.51 8.72
N GLU A 90 7.52 4.29 7.93
CA GLU A 90 8.74 5.09 7.97
C GLU A 90 8.53 6.37 7.14
N ARG A 91 8.51 7.53 7.80
CA ARG A 91 8.41 8.83 7.15
C ARG A 91 9.82 9.39 6.95
N ARG A 92 10.14 9.71 5.69
CA ARG A 92 11.43 10.28 5.30
C ARG A 92 11.19 11.69 4.78
N GLU A 93 11.90 12.68 5.32
CA GLU A 93 11.74 14.07 4.91
C GLU A 93 12.06 14.24 3.41
N GLY A 94 11.15 14.88 2.67
CA GLY A 94 11.28 15.08 1.23
C GLY A 94 11.23 13.80 0.37
N ARG A 95 10.95 12.63 0.95
CA ARG A 95 10.96 11.34 0.23
C ARG A 95 9.64 10.57 0.42
N THR A 96 9.47 9.54 -0.40
CA THR A 96 8.34 8.60 -0.29
C THR A 96 8.38 7.89 1.07
N ALA A 97 7.22 7.79 1.69
CA ALA A 97 7.07 6.97 2.90
C ALA A 97 7.30 5.49 2.56
N VAL A 98 7.88 4.74 3.51
CA VAL A 98 8.11 3.31 3.36
C VAL A 98 7.20 2.56 4.30
N LEU A 99 6.45 1.60 3.77
CA LEU A 99 5.71 0.65 4.59
C LEU A 99 6.66 -0.48 5.00
N GLN A 100 6.72 -0.73 6.29
CA GLN A 100 7.54 -1.78 6.89
C GLN A 100 6.60 -2.87 7.41
N LYS A 101 6.90 -4.13 7.07
CA LYS A 101 6.19 -5.34 7.51
C LYS A 101 7.03 -6.03 8.59
N CYS A 102 7.00 -5.46 9.78
CA CYS A 102 7.61 -5.99 10.99
C CYS A 102 7.02 -5.25 12.19
N LYS A 103 7.23 -5.77 13.42
CA LYS A 103 6.99 -4.97 14.63
C LYS A 103 7.92 -3.76 14.61
N LYS A 104 7.45 -2.61 15.12
CA LYS A 104 8.31 -1.43 15.25
C LYS A 104 9.55 -1.82 16.08
N PRO A 105 10.78 -1.44 15.68
CA PRO A 105 11.99 -1.82 16.40
C PRO A 105 12.04 -1.31 17.86
N ASN A 106 11.15 -0.39 18.26
CA ASN A 106 11.08 0.18 19.61
C ASN A 106 9.84 -0.27 20.43
N GLU A 107 9.14 -1.34 20.04
CA GLU A 107 8.18 -1.97 20.97
C GLU A 107 8.96 -2.84 21.97
N ILE A 108 9.25 -2.27 23.15
CA ILE A 108 9.67 -3.05 24.32
C ILE A 108 8.51 -3.98 24.64
N THR A 109 8.66 -5.27 24.39
CA THR A 109 7.78 -6.30 24.96
C THR A 109 8.02 -6.34 26.47
N PRO A 110 7.00 -6.08 27.32
CA PRO A 110 7.11 -6.46 28.72
C PRO A 110 7.16 -7.99 28.79
N GLU A 111 8.16 -8.49 29.52
CA GLU A 111 8.31 -9.92 29.89
C GLU A 111 7.15 -10.40 30.77
#